data_AF-A0A498KUX8-F1
#
_entry.id   AF-A0A498KUX8-F1
#
_cell.length_a   1.000
_cell.length_b   1.000
_cell.length_c   1.000
_cell.angle_alpha   90.00
_cell.angle_beta   90.00
_cell.angle_gamma   90.00
#
_symmetry.space_group_name_H-M   'P 1'
#
loop_
_entity.id
_entity.type
_entity.pdbx_description
1 polymer ?
#
loop_
_entity_poly.entity_id
_entity_poly.type
_entity_poly.pdbx_seq_one_letter_code
_entity_poly.pdbx_strand_id
1 'polypeptide(L)'
;MGYACPVCEDPQADAEHLANHLAFTALLGDDAHEAWLDEHAPDWDQADADALAATVTEIAAETDYPQVFENTVDGHDHDHDHERSGALFDDEGRAVERGRERARDLSGLDDADEDILEEAREMTRRMRGEGESEGGDADADATDSETE
;
A
#
# COMPACT_ATOMS: atom_id res chain seq x y z
N MET A 1 -15.22 5.26 17.12
CA MET A 1 -14.77 6.43 17.89
C MET A 1 -13.29 6.20 18.11
N GLY A 2 -12.45 7.12 17.65
CA GLY A 2 -11.01 6.95 17.68
C GLY A 2 -10.40 7.47 18.97
N TYR A 3 -9.10 7.27 19.13
CA TYR A 3 -8.35 7.75 20.28
C TYR A 3 -7.03 8.37 19.83
N ALA A 4 -6.64 9.48 20.45
CA ALA A 4 -5.33 10.09 20.19
C ALA A 4 -4.26 9.37 21.01
N CYS A 5 -3.13 9.07 20.38
CA CYS A 5 -1.96 8.58 21.10
C CYS A 5 -1.50 9.64 22.12
N PRO A 6 -1.34 9.32 23.41
CA PRO A 6 -0.94 10.28 24.43
C PRO A 6 0.52 10.76 24.30
N VAL A 7 1.32 10.11 23.44
CA VAL A 7 2.74 10.42 23.23
C VAL A 7 2.95 11.26 21.97
N CYS A 8 2.43 10.82 20.81
CA CYS A 8 2.62 11.49 19.52
C CYS A 8 1.39 12.22 18.98
N GLU A 9 0.25 12.18 19.70
CA GLU A 9 -1.03 12.80 19.32
C GLU A 9 -1.68 12.22 18.04
N ASP A 10 -1.08 11.18 17.43
CA ASP A 10 -1.63 10.55 16.23
C ASP A 10 -2.98 9.87 16.52
N PRO A 11 -4.04 10.15 15.72
CA PRO A 11 -5.34 9.53 15.91
C PRO A 11 -5.30 8.05 15.50
N GLN A 12 -5.90 7.19 16.31
CA GLN A 12 -6.04 5.75 16.11
C GLN A 12 -7.51 5.39 15.94
N ALA A 13 -7.79 4.40 15.09
CA ALA A 13 -9.16 4.09 14.66
C ALA A 13 -10.06 3.62 15.80
N ASP A 14 -9.49 2.84 16.73
CA ASP A 14 -10.16 2.31 17.92
C ASP A 14 -9.15 2.01 19.03
N ALA A 15 -9.67 1.48 20.14
CA ALA A 15 -8.91 1.17 21.35
C ALA A 15 -7.82 0.10 21.12
N GLU A 16 -8.08 -0.90 20.29
CA GLU A 16 -7.14 -1.97 19.98
C GLU A 16 -6.00 -1.43 19.11
N HIS A 17 -6.31 -0.60 18.12
CA HIS A 17 -5.30 0.08 17.30
C HIS A 17 -4.41 1.00 18.14
N LEU A 18 -4.98 1.70 19.12
CA LEU A 18 -4.20 2.50 20.07
C LEU A 18 -3.24 1.63 20.90
N ALA A 19 -3.72 0.53 21.47
CA ALA A 19 -2.89 -0.38 22.25
C ALA A 19 -1.74 -0.94 21.41
N ASN A 20 -2.04 -1.40 20.21
CA ASN A 20 -1.05 -1.92 19.27
C ASN A 20 -0.04 -0.85 18.85
N HIS A 21 -0.49 0.38 18.55
CA HIS A 21 0.38 1.49 18.20
C HIS A 21 1.40 1.79 19.30
N LEU A 22 0.95 1.89 20.56
CA LEU A 22 1.84 2.12 21.70
C LEU A 22 2.85 0.97 21.87
N ALA A 23 2.36 -0.27 21.92
CA ALA A 23 3.20 -1.44 22.17
C ALA A 23 4.23 -1.66 21.07
N PHE A 24 3.84 -1.60 19.78
CA PHE A 24 4.79 -1.78 18.68
C PHE A 24 5.79 -0.64 18.59
N THR A 25 5.39 0.59 18.83
CA THR A 25 6.30 1.74 18.76
C THR A 25 7.34 1.67 19.87
N ALA A 26 6.95 1.29 21.09
CA ALA A 26 7.87 0.99 22.19
C ALA A 26 8.81 -0.18 21.83
N LEU A 27 8.29 -1.31 21.33
CA LEU A 27 9.09 -2.47 20.94
C LEU A 27 10.09 -2.18 19.80
N LEU A 28 9.79 -1.21 18.94
CA LEU A 28 10.69 -0.75 17.88
C LEU A 28 11.79 0.21 18.38
N GLY A 29 11.79 0.53 19.68
CA GLY A 29 12.83 1.30 20.35
C GLY A 29 12.51 2.79 20.50
N ASP A 30 11.23 3.17 20.51
CA ASP A 30 10.85 4.53 20.88
C ASP A 30 10.76 4.66 22.41
N ASP A 31 11.79 5.28 23.00
CA ASP A 31 11.91 5.46 24.45
C ASP A 31 10.73 6.25 25.06
N ALA A 32 10.08 7.13 24.30
CA ALA A 32 8.97 7.93 24.82
C ALA A 32 7.70 7.09 24.96
N HIS A 33 7.43 6.22 23.99
CA HIS A 33 6.33 5.26 24.06
C HIS A 33 6.58 4.21 25.15
N GLU A 34 7.82 3.70 25.26
CA GLU A 34 8.20 2.75 26.30
C GLU A 34 8.07 3.36 27.70
N ALA A 35 8.63 4.55 27.94
CA ALA A 35 8.54 5.22 29.24
C ALA A 35 7.09 5.55 29.64
N TRP A 36 6.24 5.91 28.67
CA TRP A 36 4.83 6.14 28.92
C TRP A 36 4.11 4.85 29.33
N LEU A 37 4.38 3.75 28.62
CA LEU A 37 3.83 2.43 28.96
C LEU A 37 4.32 1.94 30.33
N ASP A 38 5.60 2.11 30.65
CA ASP A 38 6.15 1.71 31.95
C ASP A 38 5.51 2.48 33.12
N GLU A 39 5.13 3.75 32.92
CA GLU A 39 4.47 4.55 33.94
C GLU A 39 2.98 4.19 34.11
N HIS A 40 2.27 3.98 32.99
CA HIS A 40 0.81 3.87 32.98
C HIS A 40 0.28 2.43 32.89
N ALA A 41 1.06 1.51 32.36
CA ALA A 41 0.72 0.11 32.13
C ALA A 41 1.97 -0.79 32.30
N PRO A 42 2.54 -0.92 33.52
CA PRO A 42 3.84 -1.57 33.74
C PRO A 42 3.93 -3.06 33.35
N ASP A 43 2.80 -3.74 33.14
CA ASP A 43 2.73 -5.13 32.67
C ASP A 43 2.35 -5.21 31.16
N TRP A 44 2.55 -4.13 30.40
CA TRP A 44 2.17 -4.04 28.98
C TRP A 44 2.86 -5.08 28.10
N ASP A 45 4.06 -5.52 28.47
CA ASP A 45 4.86 -6.50 27.74
C ASP A 45 4.27 -7.92 27.76
N GLN A 46 3.42 -8.19 28.77
CA GLN A 46 2.74 -9.45 28.98
C GLN A 46 1.25 -9.38 28.68
N ALA A 47 0.71 -8.17 28.53
CA ALA A 47 -0.69 -7.94 28.21
C ALA A 47 -0.98 -8.24 26.73
N ASP A 48 -2.14 -8.83 26.47
CA ASP A 48 -2.71 -8.85 25.12
C ASP A 48 -3.28 -7.47 24.75
N ALA A 49 -3.57 -7.29 23.46
CA ALA A 49 -4.04 -6.01 22.93
C ALA A 49 -5.35 -5.55 23.57
N ASP A 50 -6.28 -6.45 23.87
CA ASP A 50 -7.56 -6.11 24.52
C ASP A 50 -7.33 -5.64 25.96
N ALA A 51 -6.51 -6.36 26.73
CA ALA A 51 -6.18 -6.00 28.10
C ALA A 51 -5.44 -4.65 28.18
N LEU A 52 -4.51 -4.41 27.25
CA LEU A 52 -3.80 -3.14 27.15
C LEU A 52 -4.74 -2.01 26.73
N ALA A 53 -5.62 -2.24 25.75
CA ALA A 53 -6.62 -1.28 25.30
C ALA A 53 -7.56 -0.83 26.44
N ALA A 54 -7.99 -1.75 27.31
CA ALA A 54 -8.82 -1.42 28.46
C ALA A 54 -8.10 -0.45 29.42
N THR A 55 -6.79 -0.59 29.61
CA THR A 55 -6.00 0.29 30.48
C THR A 55 -5.74 1.65 29.82
N VAL A 56 -5.32 1.63 28.55
CA VAL A 56 -4.91 2.86 27.85
C VAL A 56 -6.10 3.77 27.58
N THR A 57 -7.28 3.23 27.27
CA THR A 57 -8.49 4.04 26.98
C THR A 57 -9.04 4.78 28.19
N GLU A 58 -8.70 4.37 29.42
CA GLU A 58 -9.05 5.16 30.62
C GLU A 58 -8.27 6.48 30.71
N ILE A 59 -7.15 6.59 29.99
CA ILE A 59 -6.20 7.70 30.07
C ILE A 59 -6.19 8.50 28.76
N ALA A 60 -6.32 7.82 27.62
CA ALA A 60 -6.25 8.42 26.30
C ALA A 60 -7.50 9.25 25.95
N ALA A 61 -7.28 10.36 25.25
CA ALA A 61 -8.37 11.22 24.81
C ALA A 61 -9.09 10.62 23.60
N GLU A 62 -10.42 10.54 23.68
CA GLU A 62 -11.26 10.24 22.51
C GLU A 62 -11.12 11.35 21.46
N THR A 63 -10.99 10.95 20.19
CA THR A 63 -10.89 11.87 19.05
C THR A 63 -11.63 11.34 17.83
N ASP A 64 -11.92 12.23 16.89
CA ASP A 64 -12.36 11.83 15.56
C ASP A 64 -11.20 11.21 14.78
N TYR A 65 -11.47 10.10 14.10
CA TYR A 65 -10.49 9.45 13.23
C TYR A 65 -10.84 9.75 11.77
N PRO A 66 -9.98 10.46 11.03
CA PRO A 66 -10.29 10.89 9.67
C PRO A 66 -10.35 9.69 8.71
N GLN A 67 -11.57 9.32 8.31
CA GLN A 67 -11.82 8.27 7.32
C GLN A 67 -11.61 8.83 5.89
N VAL A 68 -10.35 8.84 5.42
CA VAL A 68 -10.01 9.44 4.11
C VAL A 68 -10.31 8.55 2.88
N PHE A 69 -10.91 7.37 3.06
CA PHE A 69 -11.16 6.39 1.98
C PHE A 69 -12.62 5.88 1.87
N GLU A 70 -13.58 6.49 2.55
CA GLU A 70 -14.99 6.06 2.45
C GLU A 70 -15.64 6.32 1.07
N ASN A 71 -14.97 7.02 0.15
CA ASN A 71 -15.51 7.42 -1.15
C ASN A 71 -14.84 6.74 -2.35
N THR A 72 -14.48 5.46 -2.24
CA THR A 72 -14.02 4.66 -3.41
C THR A 72 -14.85 3.42 -3.70
N VAL A 73 -15.93 3.20 -2.93
CA VAL A 73 -16.78 2.00 -3.08
C VAL A 73 -18.24 2.30 -3.42
N ASP A 74 -18.67 3.56 -3.38
CA ASP A 74 -20.02 3.98 -3.78
C ASP A 74 -19.92 4.97 -4.96
N GLY A 75 -20.31 4.53 -6.16
CA GLY A 75 -20.42 5.42 -7.32
C GLY A 75 -19.70 4.91 -8.57
N HIS A 76 -20.29 3.91 -9.22
CA HIS A 76 -20.11 3.71 -10.65
C HIS A 76 -20.94 4.77 -11.40
N ASP A 77 -20.49 6.03 -11.40
CA ASP A 77 -20.97 7.05 -12.34
C ASP A 77 -19.81 7.99 -12.68
N HIS A 78 -19.30 7.84 -13.90
CA HIS A 78 -18.24 8.67 -14.45
C HIS A 78 -18.81 9.99 -14.95
N ASP A 79 -19.17 10.89 -14.04
CA ASP A 79 -19.37 12.30 -14.40
C ASP A 79 -19.05 13.15 -13.19
N HIS A 80 -17.85 13.75 -13.17
CA HIS A 80 -17.62 15.10 -12.65
C HIS A 80 -16.21 15.57 -13.04
N ASP A 81 -16.23 16.58 -13.90
CA ASP A 81 -15.19 17.57 -14.13
C ASP A 81 -14.82 18.22 -12.79
N HIS A 82 -13.81 17.68 -12.12
CA HIS A 82 -13.08 18.37 -11.07
C HIS A 82 -11.60 18.03 -11.26
N GLU A 83 -10.86 19.11 -11.49
CA GLU A 83 -9.42 19.22 -11.64
C GLU A 83 -8.68 18.20 -10.78
N ARG A 84 -8.38 17.04 -11.39
CA ARG A 84 -7.39 16.11 -10.85
C ARG A 84 -6.11 16.89 -10.60
N SER A 85 -5.36 16.44 -9.60
CA SER A 85 -3.91 16.60 -9.51
C SER A 85 -3.23 16.04 -10.78
N GLY A 86 -3.40 16.77 -11.87
CA GLY A 86 -3.05 16.43 -13.25
C GLY A 86 -2.24 17.54 -13.92
N ALA A 87 -2.00 18.65 -13.23
CA ALA A 87 -1.06 19.69 -13.67
C ALA A 87 0.41 19.20 -13.73
N LEU A 88 0.70 17.97 -13.30
CA LEU A 88 1.99 17.30 -13.52
C LEU A 88 2.04 16.47 -14.81
N PHE A 89 0.90 16.24 -15.47
CA PHE A 89 0.79 15.37 -16.66
C PHE A 89 0.38 16.10 -17.93
N ASP A 90 0.08 17.41 -17.88
CA ASP A 90 -0.14 18.24 -19.08
C ASP A 90 1.15 18.42 -19.93
N ASP A 91 2.29 17.91 -19.44
CA ASP A 91 3.59 17.85 -20.12
C ASP A 91 3.89 16.42 -20.60
N GLU A 92 2.88 15.62 -20.97
CA GLU A 92 3.07 14.23 -21.43
C GLU A 92 4.01 14.14 -22.65
N GLY A 93 4.06 15.20 -23.46
CA GLY A 93 5.03 15.33 -24.56
C GLY A 93 6.49 15.53 -24.10
N ARG A 94 6.72 16.22 -22.98
CA ARG A 94 8.06 16.63 -22.52
C ARG A 94 8.60 15.82 -21.34
N ALA A 95 7.76 15.13 -20.59
CA ALA A 95 8.18 14.12 -19.62
C ALA A 95 8.75 12.87 -20.33
N VAL A 96 8.10 12.42 -21.40
CA VAL A 96 8.61 11.34 -22.26
C VAL A 96 9.89 11.79 -22.97
N GLU A 97 9.96 13.04 -23.42
CA GLU A 97 11.15 13.59 -24.07
C GLU A 97 12.35 13.69 -23.12
N ARG A 98 12.15 14.15 -21.85
CA ARG A 98 13.18 14.16 -20.80
C ARG A 98 13.58 12.76 -20.34
N GLY A 99 12.64 11.82 -20.25
CA GLY A 99 12.93 10.41 -19.98
C GLY A 99 13.75 9.76 -21.10
N ARG A 100 13.45 10.12 -22.36
CA ARG A 100 14.19 9.68 -23.55
C ARG A 100 15.55 10.36 -23.69
N GLU A 101 15.68 11.60 -23.24
CA GLU A 101 16.96 12.33 -23.15
C GLU A 101 17.87 11.69 -22.09
N ARG A 102 17.35 11.39 -20.89
CA ARG A 102 18.10 10.65 -19.85
C ARG A 102 18.45 9.22 -20.28
N ALA A 103 17.59 8.55 -21.03
CA ALA A 103 17.88 7.22 -21.59
C ALA A 103 18.91 7.27 -22.75
N ARG A 104 19.14 8.44 -23.36
CA ARG A 104 20.19 8.66 -24.37
C ARG A 104 21.51 9.13 -23.74
N ASP A 105 21.45 9.74 -22.55
CA ASP A 105 22.62 10.11 -21.75
C ASP A 105 23.14 8.95 -20.89
N LEU A 106 23.14 7.75 -21.47
CA LEU A 106 23.84 6.57 -20.95
C LEU A 106 25.28 6.54 -21.47
N SER A 107 25.90 7.70 -21.58
CA SER A 107 27.22 7.93 -22.19
C SER A 107 28.40 7.34 -21.38
N GLY A 108 28.11 6.68 -20.26
CA GLY A 108 29.09 6.05 -19.37
C GLY A 108 28.76 4.61 -18.97
N LEU A 109 27.88 3.92 -19.70
CA LEU A 109 27.73 2.47 -19.56
C LEU A 109 28.91 1.78 -20.25
N ASP A 110 29.50 0.79 -19.59
CA ASP A 110 30.51 -0.06 -20.21
C ASP A 110 29.87 -1.28 -20.90
N ASP A 111 30.67 -2.04 -21.65
CA ASP A 111 30.18 -3.22 -22.38
C ASP A 111 29.51 -4.27 -21.46
N ALA A 112 29.87 -4.31 -20.17
CA ALA A 112 29.28 -5.24 -19.20
C ALA A 112 27.92 -4.74 -18.70
N ASP A 113 27.74 -3.43 -18.52
CA ASP A 113 26.43 -2.85 -18.20
C ASP A 113 25.42 -3.06 -19.35
N GLU A 114 25.87 -2.94 -20.60
CA GLU A 114 25.02 -3.17 -21.78
C GLU A 114 24.53 -4.62 -21.85
N ASP A 115 25.39 -5.60 -21.54
CA ASP A 115 25.07 -7.03 -21.50
C ASP A 115 24.02 -7.36 -20.42
N ILE A 116 24.17 -6.80 -19.22
CA ILE A 116 23.21 -6.98 -18.11
C ILE A 116 21.83 -6.40 -18.48
N LEU A 117 21.79 -5.24 -19.13
CA LEU A 117 20.54 -4.62 -19.57
C LEU A 117 19.86 -5.42 -20.69
N GLU A 118 20.64 -6.06 -21.57
CA GLU A 118 20.10 -6.96 -22.59
C GLU A 118 19.52 -8.23 -21.96
N GLU A 119 20.21 -8.86 -21.01
CA GLU A 119 19.74 -10.04 -20.27
C GLU A 119 18.43 -9.75 -19.53
N ALA A 120 18.34 -8.61 -18.83
CA ALA A 120 17.13 -8.20 -18.13
C ALA A 120 15.92 -8.01 -19.08
N ARG A 121 16.16 -7.48 -20.29
CA ARG A 121 15.13 -7.32 -21.33
C ARG A 121 14.70 -8.66 -21.90
N GLU A 122 15.63 -9.61 -22.07
CA GLU A 122 15.31 -10.97 -22.50
C GLU A 122 14.44 -11.70 -21.47
N MET A 123 14.81 -11.66 -20.19
CA MET A 123 14.01 -12.26 -19.11
C MET A 123 12.57 -11.72 -19.09
N THR A 124 12.41 -10.41 -19.26
CA THR A 124 11.09 -9.76 -19.33
C THR A 124 10.30 -10.24 -20.55
N ARG A 125 10.94 -10.39 -21.71
CA ARG A 125 10.29 -10.89 -22.93
C ARG A 125 9.86 -12.35 -22.77
N ARG A 126 10.70 -13.17 -22.12
CA ARG A 126 10.42 -14.57 -21.84
C ARG A 126 9.21 -14.74 -20.92
N MET A 127 9.19 -14.04 -19.78
CA MET A 127 8.06 -14.04 -18.84
C MET A 127 6.75 -13.60 -19.51
N ARG A 128 6.81 -12.68 -20.48
CA ARG A 128 5.63 -12.21 -21.20
C ARG A 128 5.13 -13.20 -22.26
N GLY A 129 6.02 -13.86 -22.99
CA GLY A 129 5.67 -14.84 -24.02
C GLY A 129 5.24 -16.21 -23.47
N GLU A 130 5.72 -16.58 -22.27
CA GLU A 130 5.31 -17.81 -21.57
C GLU A 130 3.83 -17.78 -21.13
N GLY A 131 3.19 -16.60 -21.08
CA GLY A 131 1.76 -16.45 -20.78
C GLY A 131 0.80 -16.63 -21.96
N GLU A 132 1.31 -16.80 -23.20
CA GLU A 132 0.49 -16.86 -24.42
C GLU A 132 0.27 -18.30 -24.94
N SER A 133 0.83 -19.33 -24.29
CA SER A 133 0.85 -20.70 -24.80
C SER A 133 0.03 -21.73 -24.01
N GLU A 134 -0.79 -21.31 -23.04
CA GLU A 134 -1.73 -22.18 -22.31
C GLU A 134 -3.17 -21.67 -22.47
N GLY A 135 -3.76 -21.93 -23.64
CA GLY A 135 -5.13 -21.55 -23.94
C GLY A 135 -5.71 -22.22 -25.19
N GLY A 136 -5.23 -23.41 -25.53
CA GLY A 136 -5.71 -24.18 -26.68
C GLY A 136 -5.91 -25.64 -26.30
N ASP A 137 -7.12 -26.13 -26.59
CA ASP A 137 -7.54 -27.53 -26.64
C ASP A 137 -8.10 -28.15 -25.34
N ALA A 138 -9.38 -27.83 -25.06
CA ALA A 138 -10.37 -28.80 -24.60
C ALA A 138 -11.77 -28.17 -24.68
N ASP A 139 -12.46 -28.34 -25.81
CA ASP A 139 -13.84 -28.88 -25.84
C ASP A 139 -14.28 -28.96 -27.31
N ALA A 140 -13.95 -30.08 -27.96
CA ALA A 140 -14.58 -30.46 -29.21
C ALA A 140 -15.56 -31.60 -28.91
N ASP A 141 -16.82 -31.31 -29.21
CA ASP A 141 -17.82 -32.27 -29.70
C ASP A 141 -18.58 -33.12 -28.67
N ALA A 142 -19.69 -32.58 -28.14
CA ALA A 142 -20.93 -33.36 -27.95
C ALA A 142 -22.15 -32.48 -27.61
N THR A 143 -22.73 -31.73 -28.55
CA THR A 143 -24.18 -31.46 -28.57
C THR A 143 -24.64 -30.90 -29.93
N ASP A 144 -25.21 -31.76 -30.78
CA ASP A 144 -26.11 -31.42 -31.89
C ASP A 144 -26.72 -32.76 -32.35
N SER A 145 -28.01 -33.07 -32.49
CA SER A 145 -29.34 -32.45 -32.37
C SER A 145 -30.35 -33.65 -32.27
N GLU A 146 -31.67 -33.60 -32.06
CA GLU A 146 -32.73 -32.72 -32.56
C GLU A 146 -33.98 -32.83 -31.65
N THR A 147 -34.75 -31.75 -31.63
CA THR A 147 -36.13 -31.63 -31.16
C THR A 147 -37.06 -31.82 -32.36
N GLU A 148 -37.90 -32.86 -32.37
CA GLU A 148 -39.33 -32.89 -32.77
C GLU A 148 -39.90 -34.33 -32.75
#